data_AF-A0A7J3MU74-F1
#
_entry.id   AF-A0A7J3MU74-F1
#
_cell.length_a   1.000
_cell.length_b   1.000
_cell.length_c   1.000
_cell.angle_alpha   90.00
_cell.angle_beta   90.00
_cell.angle_gamma   90.00
#
_symmetry.space_group_name_H-M   'P 1'
#
loop_
_entity.id
_entity.type
_entity.pdbx_description
1 polymer ?
#
loop_
_entity_poly.entity_id
_entity_poly.type
_entity_poly.pdbx_seq_one_letter_code
_entity_poly.pdbx_strand_id
1 'polypeptide(L)'
;MVSGKQVHINRLTERGRMLCIPMDHGITAGPMKGLDTIYQTIEKIEEGGATAFLVQKGIIKHMKRVPRIGFIVHVSASTSICP
;
A
#
# COMPACT_ATOMS: atom_id res chain seq x y z
N MET A 1 20.16 17.22 -12.16
CA MET A 1 19.43 17.34 -10.88
C MET A 1 18.35 16.28 -10.86
N VAL A 2 18.28 15.43 -9.83
CA VAL A 2 17.24 14.38 -9.73
C VAL A 2 15.97 15.02 -9.19
N SER A 3 14.84 14.88 -9.88
CA SER A 3 13.56 15.43 -9.41
C SER A 3 12.97 14.57 -8.29
N GLY A 4 12.19 15.18 -7.39
CA GLY A 4 11.48 14.43 -6.34
C GLY A 4 10.56 13.35 -6.91
N LYS A 5 9.94 13.61 -8.07
CA LYS A 5 9.17 12.60 -8.82
C LYS A 5 10.04 11.39 -9.20
N GLN A 6 11.24 11.61 -9.71
CA GLN A 6 12.14 10.52 -10.08
C GLN A 6 12.53 9.68 -8.87
N VAL A 7 12.81 10.31 -7.72
CA VAL A 7 13.11 9.60 -6.47
C VAL A 7 11.93 8.72 -6.05
N HIS A 8 10.70 9.22 -6.11
CA HIS A 8 9.52 8.46 -5.72
C HIS A 8 9.21 7.30 -6.68
N ILE A 9 9.32 7.51 -7.99
CA ILE A 9 9.11 6.45 -8.98
C ILE A 9 10.16 5.33 -8.82
N ASN A 10 11.41 5.67 -8.54
CA ASN A 10 12.47 4.68 -8.30
C ASN A 10 12.24 3.83 -7.04
N ARG A 11 11.46 4.31 -6.06
CA ARG A 11 11.06 3.52 -4.87
C ARG A 11 9.94 2.52 -5.16
N LEU A 12 9.16 2.74 -6.22
CA LEU A 12 8.02 1.90 -6.59
C LEU A 12 8.36 0.87 -7.68
N THR A 13 9.52 1.01 -8.33
CA THR A 13 9.88 0.25 -9.53
C THR A 13 11.19 -0.49 -9.34
N GLU A 14 11.30 -1.65 -9.97
CA GLU A 14 12.54 -2.39 -10.14
C GLU A 14 12.87 -2.48 -11.64
N ARG A 15 14.06 -2.03 -12.04
CA ARG A 15 14.47 -1.95 -13.45
C ARG A 15 13.44 -1.24 -14.34
N GLY A 16 12.80 -0.19 -13.81
CA GLY A 16 11.79 0.62 -14.50
C GLY A 16 10.41 -0.04 -14.63
N ARG A 17 10.19 -1.22 -14.01
CA ARG A 17 8.90 -1.91 -14.02
C ARG A 17 8.29 -1.94 -12.63
N MET A 18 6.96 -1.89 -12.56
CA MET A 18 6.20 -1.94 -11.31
C MET A 18 5.32 -3.19 -11.29
N LEU A 19 5.41 -3.96 -10.21
CA LEU A 19 4.42 -4.96 -9.83
C LEU A 19 3.74 -4.46 -8.55
N CYS A 20 2.56 -3.88 -8.70
CA CYS A 20 1.82 -3.26 -7.59
C CYS A 20 0.60 -4.10 -7.23
N ILE A 21 0.43 -4.39 -5.94
CA ILE A 21 -0.75 -5.08 -5.41
C ILE A 21 -1.71 -4.07 -4.76
N PRO A 22 -2.90 -3.81 -5.33
CA PRO A 22 -3.89 -2.91 -4.75
C PRO A 22 -4.68 -3.58 -3.62
N MET A 23 -4.82 -2.87 -2.50
CA MET A 23 -5.45 -3.35 -1.25
C MET A 23 -6.30 -2.27 -0.56
N ASP A 24 -6.77 -1.25 -1.29
CA ASP A 24 -7.45 -0.08 -0.76
C ASP A 24 -8.98 -0.20 -0.66
N HIS A 25 -9.55 -1.36 -1.01
CA HIS A 25 -10.99 -1.61 -0.97
C HIS A 25 -11.53 -2.11 0.39
N GLY A 26 -10.70 -2.19 1.43
CA GLY A 26 -11.10 -2.72 2.75
C GLY A 26 -12.12 -1.89 3.53
N ILE A 27 -12.34 -0.61 3.16
CA ILE A 27 -13.28 0.28 3.87
C ILE A 27 -14.73 0.02 3.47
N THR A 28 -14.97 -0.38 2.21
CA THR A 28 -16.33 -0.54 1.67
C THR A 28 -17.06 -1.79 2.20
N ALA A 29 -16.33 -2.75 2.77
CA ALA A 29 -16.87 -4.04 3.21
C ALA A 29 -17.06 -4.18 4.75
N GLY A 30 -16.81 -3.11 5.52
CA GLY A 30 -16.88 -3.15 6.99
C GLY A 30 -15.70 -3.91 7.63
N PRO A 31 -15.62 -3.95 8.98
CA PRO A 31 -14.54 -4.63 9.68
C PRO A 31 -14.63 -6.15 9.49
N MET A 32 -14.02 -6.67 8.42
CA MET A 32 -13.91 -8.10 8.18
C MET A 32 -12.80 -8.71 9.05
N LYS A 33 -13.03 -9.94 9.54
CA LYS A 33 -11.98 -10.77 10.17
C LYS A 33 -10.76 -10.81 9.22
N GLY A 34 -9.58 -10.44 9.69
CA GLY A 34 -8.37 -10.30 8.86
C GLY A 34 -7.88 -8.87 8.64
N LEU A 35 -8.55 -7.83 9.17
CA LEU A 35 -7.93 -6.49 9.23
C LEU A 35 -6.70 -6.44 10.16
N ASP A 36 -6.58 -7.42 11.06
CA ASP A 36 -5.38 -7.76 11.84
C ASP A 36 -4.32 -8.52 11.03
N THR A 37 -4.72 -9.16 9.92
CA THR A 37 -3.82 -9.94 9.04
C THR A 37 -3.31 -9.15 7.83
N ILE A 38 -3.76 -7.91 7.62
CA ILE A 38 -3.30 -7.08 6.48
C ILE A 38 -1.77 -6.92 6.48
N TYR A 39 -1.17 -6.89 7.66
CA TYR A 39 0.28 -6.84 7.83
C TYR A 39 0.96 -8.12 7.34
N GLN A 40 0.42 -9.29 7.69
CA GLN A 40 0.90 -10.59 7.19
C GLN A 40 0.71 -10.70 5.67
N THR A 41 -0.36 -10.10 5.13
CA THR A 41 -0.57 -10.04 3.68
C THR A 41 0.49 -9.17 3.01
N ILE A 42 0.82 -8.00 3.57
CA ILE A 42 1.92 -7.16 3.07
C ILE A 42 3.25 -7.92 3.13
N GLU A 43 3.52 -8.66 4.21
CA GLU A 43 4.72 -9.51 4.33
C GLU A 43 4.81 -10.55 3.23
N LYS A 44 3.71 -11.26 2.94
CA LYS A 44 3.65 -12.23 1.84
C LYS A 44 3.82 -11.57 0.47
N ILE A 45 3.30 -10.35 0.29
CA ILE A 45 3.47 -9.57 -0.94
C ILE A 45 4.94 -9.17 -1.13
N GLU A 46 5.61 -8.75 -0.05
CA GLU A 46 7.05 -8.50 -0.06
C GLU A 46 7.85 -9.75 -0.44
N GLU A 47 7.54 -10.88 0.20
CA GLU A 47 8.21 -12.17 -0.07
C GLU A 47 7.93 -12.68 -1.49
N GLY A 48 6.75 -12.38 -2.03
CA GLY A 48 6.35 -12.70 -3.40
C GLY A 48 7.04 -11.86 -4.48
N GLY A 49 7.86 -10.88 -4.11
CA GLY A 49 8.62 -10.07 -5.06
C GLY A 49 7.83 -8.93 -5.72
N ALA A 50 6.75 -8.47 -5.10
CA ALA A 50 6.10 -7.24 -5.53
C ALA A 50 7.02 -6.03 -5.31
N THR A 51 6.95 -5.04 -6.20
CA THR A 51 7.75 -3.82 -6.06
C THR A 51 7.03 -2.75 -5.25
N ALA A 52 5.69 -2.80 -5.23
CA ALA A 52 4.89 -1.90 -4.44
C ALA A 52 3.53 -2.49 -4.02
N PHE A 53 2.87 -1.83 -3.08
CA PHE A 53 1.46 -2.07 -2.77
C PHE A 53 0.70 -0.75 -2.61
N LEU A 54 -0.63 -0.79 -2.74
CA LEU A 54 -1.50 0.37 -2.60
C LEU A 54 -2.52 0.14 -1.49
N VAL A 55 -2.58 1.05 -0.50
CA VAL A 55 -3.47 0.93 0.67
C VAL A 55 -4.07 2.27 1.07
N GLN A 56 -5.14 2.21 1.87
CA GLN A 56 -5.72 3.38 2.54
C GLN A 56 -4.80 3.92 3.64
N LYS A 57 -4.84 5.24 3.87
CA LYS A 57 -4.05 5.93 4.92
C LYS A 57 -4.18 5.29 6.32
N GLY A 58 -5.33 4.70 6.62
CA GLY A 58 -5.62 4.07 7.92
C GLY A 58 -4.70 2.88 8.20
N ILE A 59 -4.38 2.08 7.18
CA ILE A 59 -3.50 0.92 7.31
C ILE A 59 -2.08 1.37 7.64
N ILE A 60 -1.58 2.40 6.93
CA ILE A 60 -0.24 2.93 7.12
C ILE A 60 0.00 3.40 8.56
N LYS A 61 -1.00 4.07 9.17
CA LYS A 61 -0.91 4.56 10.56
C LYS A 61 -0.78 3.45 11.60
N HIS A 62 -1.24 2.24 11.29
CA HIS A 62 -1.24 1.10 12.21
C HIS A 62 -0.17 0.07 11.86
N MET A 63 0.71 0.33 10.88
CA MET A 63 1.81 -0.57 10.56
C MET A 63 2.83 -0.60 11.71
N LYS A 64 3.26 -1.80 12.08
CA LYS A 64 4.24 -2.03 13.14
C LYS A 64 5.70 -1.85 12.68
N ARG A 65 5.96 -1.85 11.37
CA ARG A 65 7.28 -1.64 10.77
C ARG A 65 7.16 -0.95 9.42
N VAL A 66 8.26 -0.36 8.98
CA VAL A 66 8.38 0.22 7.64
C VAL A 66 8.49 -0.93 6.62
N PRO A 67 7.65 -0.95 5.57
CA PRO A 67 7.74 -1.95 4.51
C PRO A 67 9.07 -1.89 3.77
N ARG A 68 9.52 -3.03 3.23
CA ARG A 68 10.74 -3.14 2.43
C ARG A 68 10.54 -2.73 0.97
N ILE A 69 9.29 -2.71 0.52
CA ILE A 69 8.89 -2.36 -0.85
C ILE A 69 8.18 -1.01 -0.87
N GLY A 70 8.01 -0.45 -2.07
CA GLY A 70 7.31 0.83 -2.23
C GLY A 70 5.84 0.76 -1.79
N PHE A 71 5.26 1.89 -1.42
CA PHE A 71 3.83 1.96 -1.14
C PHE A 71 3.19 3.21 -1.71
N ILE A 72 1.95 3.07 -2.15
CA ILE A 72 1.10 4.14 -2.64
C ILE A 72 -0.04 4.29 -1.64
N VAL A 73 -0.23 5.50 -1.13
CA VAL A 73 -1.28 5.77 -0.16
C VAL A 73 -2.47 6.39 -0.88
N HIS A 74 -3.61 5.71 -0.83
CA HIS A 74 -4.88 6.32 -1.18
C HIS A 74 -5.29 7.26 -0.03
N VAL A 75 -5.25 8.57 -0.30
CA VAL A 75 -5.52 9.61 0.70
C VAL A 75 -7.01 9.92 0.83
N SER A 76 -7.74 9.87 -0.29
CA SER A 76 -9.20 9.95 -0.34
C SER A 76 -9.84 8.60 -0.03
N ALA A 77 -10.82 8.57 0.87
CA ALA A 77 -11.53 7.31 1.16
C ALA A 77 -12.62 6.98 0.12
N SER A 78 -12.92 7.89 -0.82
CA SER A 78 -13.97 7.76 -1.86
C SER A 78 -15.25 7.07 -1.39
N THR A 79 -15.64 7.29 -0.13
CA THR A 79 -16.86 6.71 0.42
C THR A 79 -18.04 7.61 0.07
N SER A 80 -19.11 7.02 -0.48
CA SER A 80 -20.36 7.72 -0.77
C SER A 80 -21.13 8.12 0.49
N ILE A 81 -20.73 7.59 1.64
CA ILE A 81 -21.29 7.89 2.96
C ILE A 81 -20.13 8.40 3.83
N CYS A 82 -20.26 9.64 4.28
CA CYS A 82 -19.40 10.28 5.28
C CYS A 82 -19.98 9.96 6.68
N PRO A 83 -19.16 9.83 7.74
CA PRO A 83 -19.67 9.94 9.11
C PRO A 83 -20.32 11.30 9.35
#